data_AF-A0A316H358-F1
#
_entry.id   AF-A0A316H358-F1
#
_cell.length_a   1.000
_cell.length_b   1.000
_cell.length_c   1.000
_cell.angle_alpha   90.00
_cell.angle_beta   90.00
_cell.angle_gamma   90.00
#
_symmetry.space_group_name_H-M   'P 1'
#
loop_
_entity.id
_entity.type
_entity.pdbx_description
1 polymer ?
#
loop_
_entity_poly.entity_id
_entity_poly.type
_entity_poly.pdbx_seq_one_letter_code
_entity_poly.pdbx_strand_id
1 'polypeptide(L)' 'MTKLLEQALEAARKLSRDDQDEIARAIFELVGAGSAGPVPLTADERLAIEQSRAAAVRGEFASDEQIRAVWAKHGG' A
#
# COMPACT_ATOMS: atom_id res chain seq x y z
N MET A 1 -0.10 26.81 15.97
CA MET A 1 0.69 25.91 15.10
C MET A 1 2.13 26.40 15.12
N THR A 2 3.08 25.80 14.40
CA THR A 2 4.36 26.49 14.17
C THR A 2 4.12 27.65 13.20
N LYS A 3 4.92 28.72 13.30
CA LYS A 3 4.82 29.86 12.36
C LYS A 3 4.94 29.41 10.90
N LEU A 4 5.79 28.43 10.64
CA LEU A 4 5.99 27.87 9.31
C LEU A 4 4.74 27.14 8.80
N LEU A 5 4.08 26.34 9.66
CA LEU A 5 2.86 25.62 9.28
C LEU A 5 1.67 26.57 9.06
N GLU A 6 1.60 27.67 9.80
CA GLU A 6 0.60 28.73 9.57
C GLU A 6 0.80 29.40 8.20
N GLN A 7 2.04 29.75 7.86
CA GLN A 7 2.37 30.30 6.54
C GLN A 7 2.06 29.32 5.41
N ALA A 8 2.38 28.03 5.59
CA ALA A 8 2.07 26.98 4.62
C ALA A 8 0.56 26.86 4.38
N LEU A 9 -0.26 26.94 5.43
CA LEU A 9 -1.72 26.88 5.31
C LEU A 9 -2.28 28.10 4.55
N GLU A 10 -1.77 29.31 4.84
CA GLU A 10 -2.19 30.52 4.11
C GLU A 10 -1.74 30.50 2.64
N ALA A 11 -0.62 29.85 2.33
CA ALA A 11 -0.21 29.62 0.94
C ALA A 11 -1.14 28.60 0.26
N ALA A 12 -1.43 27.48 0.92
CA ALA A 12 -2.27 26.42 0.39
C ALA A 12 -3.69 26.92 0.07
N ARG A 13 -4.27 27.78 0.92
CA ARG A 13 -5.60 28.40 0.69
C ARG A 13 -5.73 29.18 -0.62
N LYS A 14 -4.62 29.62 -1.22
CA LYS A 14 -4.60 30.38 -2.48
C LYS A 14 -4.49 29.50 -3.72
N LEU A 15 -4.24 28.20 -3.55
CA LEU A 15 -4.13 27.24 -4.65
C LEU A 15 -5.51 26.91 -5.23
N SER A 16 -5.51 26.23 -6.38
CA SER A 16 -6.74 25.64 -6.94
C SER A 16 -7.32 24.58 -6.00
N ARG A 17 -8.60 24.21 -6.17
CA ARG A 17 -9.21 23.15 -5.35
C ARG A 17 -8.48 21.81 -5.48
N ASP A 18 -8.07 21.46 -6.69
CA ASP A 18 -7.39 20.20 -6.97
C ASP A 18 -6.02 20.16 -6.27
N ASP A 19 -5.26 21.26 -6.32
CA ASP A 19 -3.96 21.37 -5.65
C ASP A 19 -4.09 21.42 -4.12
N GLN A 20 -5.17 22.01 -3.60
CA GLN A 20 -5.48 21.98 -2.16
C GLN A 20 -5.71 20.55 -1.67
N ASP A 21 -6.49 19.77 -2.42
CA ASP A 21 -6.75 18.36 -2.11
C ASP A 21 -5.47 17.53 -2.20
N GLU A 22 -4.59 17.82 -3.16
CA GLU A 22 -3.32 17.10 -3.30
C GLU A 22 -2.37 17.34 -2.12
N ILE A 23 -2.23 18.60 -1.68
CA ILE A 23 -1.48 18.90 -0.45
C ILE A 23 -2.13 18.26 0.77
N ALA A 24 -3.46 18.23 0.85
CA ALA A 24 -4.16 17.57 1.95
C ALA A 24 -3.83 16.07 2.00
N ARG A 25 -3.82 15.36 0.86
CA ARG A 25 -3.40 13.95 0.77
C ARG A 25 -1.96 13.77 1.25
N ALA A 26 -1.03 14.60 0.79
CA ALA A 26 0.36 14.53 1.23
C ALA A 26 0.53 14.74 2.75
N ILE A 27 -0.24 15.67 3.34
CA ILE A 27 -0.27 15.87 4.79
C ILE A 27 -0.84 14.64 5.51
N PHE A 28 -1.94 14.06 4.99
CA PHE A 28 -2.53 12.86 5.56
C PHE A 28 -1.56 11.68 5.53
N GLU A 29 -0.85 11.45 4.42
CA GLU A 29 0.20 10.44 4.33
C GLU A 29 1.33 10.70 5.34
N LEU A 30 1.80 11.95 5.44
CA LEU A 30 2.86 12.33 6.38
C LEU A 30 2.49 12.03 7.85
N VAL A 31 1.23 12.23 8.23
CA VAL A 31 0.76 11.98 9.60
C VAL A 31 0.25 10.54 9.80
N GLY A 32 0.37 9.67 8.79
CA GLY A 32 -0.12 8.29 8.84
C GLY A 32 -1.65 8.17 8.89
N ALA A 33 -2.37 9.20 8.44
CA ALA A 33 -3.82 9.23 8.33
C ALA A 33 -4.34 9.11 6.88
N GLY A 34 -3.44 9.13 5.89
CA GLY A 34 -3.75 8.99 4.45
C GLY A 34 -3.72 7.54 3.99
N SER A 35 -2.81 6.76 4.55
CA SER A 35 -2.74 5.34 4.36
C SER A 35 -3.53 4.64 5.46
N ALA A 36 -4.43 3.72 5.10
CA ALA A 36 -4.87 2.71 6.04
C ALA A 36 -3.60 2.08 6.63
N GLY A 37 -3.46 2.13 7.95
CA GLY A 37 -2.31 1.54 8.62
C GLY A 37 -2.09 0.08 8.18
N PRO A 38 -0.90 -0.49 8.40
CA PRO A 38 -0.59 -1.85 7.97
C PRO A 38 -1.73 -2.81 8.34
N VAL A 39 -2.25 -3.55 7.36
CA VAL A 39 -3.32 -4.52 7.62
C VAL A 39 -2.78 -5.54 8.62
N PRO A 40 -3.39 -5.67 9.81
CA PRO A 40 -2.91 -6.59 10.81
C PRO A 40 -3.16 -8.03 10.32
N LEU A 41 -2.07 -8.77 10.13
CA LEU A 41 -2.17 -10.18 9.79
C LEU A 41 -2.59 -11.00 11.01
N THR A 42 -3.54 -11.89 10.80
CA THR A 42 -3.89 -12.97 11.74
C THR A 42 -2.69 -13.93 11.91
N ALA A 43 -2.73 -14.76 12.96
CA ALA A 43 -1.70 -15.76 13.21
C ALA A 43 -1.56 -16.74 12.02
N ASP A 44 -2.68 -17.16 11.45
CA ASP A 44 -2.72 -18.09 10.33
C ASP A 44 -2.14 -17.47 9.05
N GLU A 45 -2.45 -16.21 8.76
CA GLU A 45 -1.86 -15.49 7.61
C GLU A 45 -0.35 -15.31 7.76
N ARG A 46 0.14 -15.03 8.97
CA ARG A 46 1.59 -14.96 9.24
C ARG A 46 2.26 -16.30 8.98
N LEU A 47 1.67 -17.38 9.49
CA LEU A 47 2.18 -18.73 9.27
C LEU A 47 2.20 -19.09 7.78
N ALA A 48 1.13 -18.78 7.05
CA ALA A 48 1.06 -19.02 5.60
C ALA A 48 2.16 -18.28 4.83
N ILE A 49 2.47 -17.03 5.21
CA ILE A 49 3.56 -16.26 4.61
C ILE A 49 4.93 -16.89 4.92
N GLU A 50 5.15 -17.33 6.16
CA GLU A 50 6.40 -18.00 6.54
C GLU A 50 6.61 -19.31 5.76
N GLN A 51 5.56 -20.11 5.60
CA GLN A 51 5.59 -21.33 4.79
C GLN A 51 5.91 -21.03 3.33
N SER A 52 5.23 -20.03 2.74
CA SER A 52 5.48 -19.59 1.37
C SER A 52 6.92 -19.11 1.15
N ARG A 53 7.47 -18.34 2.10
CA ARG A 53 8.88 -17.89 2.07
C ARG A 53 9.85 -19.07 2.13
N ALA A 54 9.57 -20.06 2.98
CA ALA A 54 10.42 -21.25 3.08
C ALA A 54 10.39 -22.07 1.78
N ALA A 55 9.23 -22.22 1.15
CA ALA A 55 9.08 -22.88 -0.16
C ALA A 55 9.86 -22.13 -1.25
N ALA A 56 9.78 -20.79 -1.27
CA ALA A 56 10.53 -19.96 -2.21
C ALA A 56 12.05 -20.12 -2.09
N VAL A 57 12.58 -20.22 -0.86
CA VAL A 57 14.02 -20.49 -0.62
C VAL A 57 14.43 -21.85 -1.18
N ARG A 58 13.53 -22.85 -1.14
CA ARG A 58 13.75 -24.18 -1.72
C ARG A 58 13.51 -24.25 -3.23
N GLY A 59 13.05 -23.15 -3.85
CA GLY A 59 12.67 -23.13 -5.26
C GLY A 59 11.38 -23.90 -5.59
N GLU A 60 10.55 -24.17 -4.58
CA GLU A 60 9.27 -24.88 -4.72
C GLU A 60 8.18 -23.95 -5.28
N PHE A 61 8.40 -23.46 -6.50
CA PHE A 61 7.43 -22.68 -7.23
C PHE A 61 6.58 -23.58 -8.14
N ALA A 62 5.38 -23.12 -8.48
CA ALA A 62 4.62 -23.73 -9.55
C ALA A 62 5.41 -23.65 -10.87
N SER A 63 5.40 -24.74 -11.62
CA SER A 63 5.95 -24.77 -12.98
C SER A 63 5.12 -23.89 -13.93
N ASP A 64 5.72 -23.49 -15.04
CA ASP A 64 5.03 -22.70 -16.08
C ASP A 64 3.78 -23.41 -16.61
N GLU A 65 3.79 -24.74 -16.67
CA GLU A 65 2.64 -25.53 -17.09
C GLU A 65 1.48 -25.43 -16.09
N GLN A 66 1.78 -25.54 -14.79
CA GLN A 66 0.79 -25.37 -13.73
C GLN A 66 0.22 -23.95 -13.73
N ILE A 67 1.05 -22.94 -13.94
CA ILE A 67 0.61 -21.55 -14.05
C ILE A 67 -0.32 -21.38 -15.27
N ARG A 68 0.06 -21.88 -16.45
CA ARG A 68 -0.80 -21.83 -17.66
C ARG A 68 -2.15 -22.52 -17.44
N ALA A 69 -2.16 -23.66 -16.76
CA ALA A 69 -3.40 -24.38 -16.46
C ALA A 69 -4.33 -23.57 -15.54
N VAL A 70 -3.78 -22.84 -14.55
CA VAL A 70 -4.56 -21.95 -13.68
C VAL A 70 -5.13 -20.77 -14.47
N TRP A 71 -4.33 -20.11 -15.31
CA TRP A 71 -4.78 -18.99 -16.15
C TRP A 71 -5.87 -19.42 -17.15
N ALA A 72 -5.71 -20.57 -17.81
CA ALA A 72 -6.72 -21.11 -18.71
C ALA A 72 -8.06 -21.40 -18.00
N LYS A 73 -8.02 -21.72 -16.70
CA LYS A 73 -9.21 -22.01 -15.90
C LYS A 73 -9.89 -20.77 -15.32
N HIS A 74 -9.14 -19.70 -15.03
CA HIS A 74 -9.62 -18.59 -14.20
C HIS A 74 -9.35 -17.17 -14.73
N GLY A 75 -8.49 -16.99 -15.73
CA GLY A 75 -7.97 -15.68 -16.11
C GLY A 75 -8.39 -15.23 -17.51
N GLY A 76 -9.70 -15.14 -17.75
CA GLY A 76 -10.26 -14.63 -19.00
C GLY A 76 -9.72 -13.28 -19.44
#